data_AF-A0AAE7GTL8-F1
#
_entry.id   AF-A0AAE7GTL8-F1
#
_cell.length_a   1.000
_cell.length_b   1.000
_cell.length_c   1.000
_cell.angle_alpha   90.00
_cell.angle_beta   90.00
_cell.angle_gamma   90.00
#
_symmetry.space_group_name_H-M   'P 1'
#
loop_
_entity.id
_entity.type
_entity.pdbx_description
1 polymer ?
#
loop_
_entity_poly.entity_id
_entity_poly.type
_entity_poly.pdbx_seq_one_letter_code
_entity_poly.pdbx_strand_id
1 'polypeptide(L)'
;MSNHKQFQSDDICSDFNGRYQNEYRYLLVDPLKNVTFLNDLCVSNLKEIYGAENVTPVLRPDLRYSLESCPHLILLAVPGEVCSTAVINEVVRYGTYERGNIISAIFVGY
;
A
#
# COMPACT_ATOMS: atom_id res chain seq x y z
N MET A 1 33.13 14.42 -8.93
CA MET A 1 31.69 14.71 -9.06
C MET A 1 30.97 13.37 -9.08
N SER A 2 30.55 12.89 -7.90
CA SER A 2 29.95 11.56 -7.75
C SER A 2 28.55 11.54 -8.36
N ASN A 3 28.41 10.89 -9.51
CA ASN A 3 27.13 10.46 -10.06
C ASN A 3 26.64 9.24 -9.27
N HIS A 4 26.13 9.46 -8.05
CA HIS A 4 25.23 8.48 -7.45
C HIS A 4 23.86 8.70 -8.08
N LYS A 5 23.55 7.85 -9.08
CA LYS A 5 22.23 7.75 -9.70
C LYS A 5 21.17 7.73 -8.60
N GLN A 6 20.42 8.83 -8.54
CA GLN A 6 19.10 8.93 -7.95
C GLN A 6 18.14 8.11 -8.83
N PHE A 7 18.38 6.80 -8.90
CA PHE A 7 17.44 5.80 -9.42
C PHE A 7 16.48 5.51 -8.26
N GLN A 8 15.79 6.56 -7.81
CA GLN A 8 15.28 6.66 -6.46
C GLN A 8 13.86 7.16 -6.54
N SER A 9 12.92 6.25 -6.30
CA SER A 9 11.54 6.57 -5.92
C SER A 9 10.60 7.11 -7.01
N ASP A 10 10.94 8.24 -7.63
CA ASP A 10 10.06 8.90 -8.61
C ASP A 10 9.90 8.08 -9.90
N ASP A 11 10.96 7.36 -10.29
CA ASP A 11 10.93 6.43 -11.43
C ASP A 11 10.01 5.23 -11.18
N ILE A 12 9.93 4.74 -9.94
CA ILE A 12 9.09 3.58 -9.60
C ILE A 12 7.62 3.99 -9.55
N CYS A 13 7.31 5.14 -8.94
CA CYS A 13 5.95 5.65 -8.89
C CYS A 13 5.43 6.01 -10.28
N SER A 14 6.24 6.69 -11.11
CA SER A 14 5.86 7.04 -12.47
C SER A 14 5.67 5.81 -13.36
N ASP A 15 6.54 4.79 -13.25
CA ASP A 15 6.38 3.52 -13.97
C ASP A 15 5.12 2.78 -13.50
N PHE A 16 4.86 2.72 -12.19
CA PHE A 16 3.67 2.08 -11.64
C PHE A 16 2.38 2.79 -12.09
N ASN A 17 2.31 4.11 -11.96
CA ASN A 17 1.16 4.89 -12.42
C ASN A 17 0.98 4.79 -13.94
N GLY A 18 2.06 4.85 -14.71
CA GLY A 18 1.99 4.77 -16.17
C GLY A 18 1.53 3.40 -16.67
N ARG A 19 2.03 2.30 -16.09
CA ARG A 19 1.67 0.94 -16.50
C ARG A 19 0.24 0.59 -16.15
N TYR A 20 -0.21 0.98 -14.95
CA TYR A 20 -1.49 0.55 -14.42
C TYR A 20 -2.55 1.65 -14.46
N GLN A 21 -2.34 2.76 -15.18
CA GLN A 21 -3.22 3.93 -15.21
C GLN A 21 -4.70 3.60 -15.44
N ASN A 22 -5.01 2.54 -16.20
CA ASN A 22 -6.38 2.18 -16.57
C ASN A 22 -7.02 1.14 -15.63
N GLU A 23 -6.33 0.76 -14.56
CA GLU A 23 -6.79 -0.28 -13.64
C GLU A 23 -7.09 0.32 -12.26
N TYR A 24 -7.84 -0.40 -11.44
CA TYR A 24 -7.96 -0.05 -10.03
C TYR A 24 -6.70 -0.51 -9.29
N ARG A 25 -6.13 0.38 -8.47
CA ARG A 25 -4.90 0.11 -7.73
C ARG A 25 -5.22 0.03 -6.25
N TYR A 26 -4.91 -1.10 -5.63
CA TYR A 26 -5.20 -1.36 -4.23
C TYR A 26 -3.95 -1.72 -3.44
N LEU A 27 -3.97 -1.42 -2.15
CA LEU A 27 -3.00 -1.85 -1.15
C LEU A 27 -3.67 -2.79 -0.16
N LEU A 28 -3.19 -4.03 -0.05
CA LEU A 28 -3.61 -4.93 1.02
C LEU A 28 -2.66 -4.82 2.20
N VAL A 29 -3.13 -4.48 3.38
CA VAL A 29 -2.33 -4.37 4.61
C VAL A 29 -2.78 -5.42 5.62
N ASP A 30 -1.85 -6.23 6.13
CA ASP A 30 -2.15 -7.20 7.21
C ASP A 30 -1.79 -6.59 8.59
N PRO A 31 -2.79 -6.27 9.44
CA PRO A 31 -2.56 -5.67 10.75
C PRO A 31 -2.01 -6.65 11.80
N LEU A 32 -1.94 -7.96 11.49
CA LEU A 32 -1.28 -8.92 12.38
C LEU A 32 0.24 -8.74 12.43
N LYS A 33 0.81 -7.91 11.56
CA LYS A 33 2.22 -7.52 11.62
C LYS A 33 2.34 -6.16 12.30
N ASN A 34 3.31 -6.06 13.21
CA ASN A 34 3.56 -4.84 13.97
C ASN A 34 4.07 -3.72 13.06
N VAL A 35 3.13 -2.94 12.53
CA VAL A 35 3.39 -1.64 11.94
C VAL A 35 3.18 -0.61 13.03
N THR A 36 4.26 0.10 13.41
CA THR A 36 4.17 1.18 14.40
C THR A 36 3.17 2.24 13.94
N PHE A 37 2.42 2.84 14.85
CA PHE A 37 1.50 3.93 14.54
C PHE A 37 2.18 5.17 13.91
N LEU A 38 3.51 5.29 14.02
CA LEU A 38 4.29 6.34 13.37
C LEU A 38 4.56 6.08 11.88
N ASN A 39 4.16 4.91 11.36
CA ASN A 39 4.29 4.58 9.95
C ASN A 39 2.98 4.90 9.21
N ASP A 40 3.09 5.57 8.08
CA ASP A 40 1.97 5.91 7.18
C ASP A 40 1.22 4.66 6.68
N LEU A 41 1.85 3.48 6.66
CA LEU A 41 1.18 2.21 6.31
C LEU A 41 0.36 1.61 7.46
N CYS A 42 0.32 2.26 8.63
CA CYS A 42 -0.59 1.86 9.69
C CYS A 42 -2.04 2.02 9.21
N VAL A 43 -2.90 1.02 9.43
CA VAL A 43 -4.29 1.04 8.97
C VAL A 43 -5.05 2.28 9.45
N SER A 44 -4.79 2.75 10.67
CA SER A 44 -5.39 3.98 11.20
C SER A 44 -4.98 5.21 10.38
N ASN A 45 -3.70 5.35 10.06
CA ASN A 45 -3.19 6.47 9.25
C ASN A 45 -3.70 6.38 7.81
N LEU A 46 -3.79 5.16 7.24
CA LEU A 46 -4.36 4.97 5.90
C LEU A 46 -5.85 5.33 5.84
N LYS A 47 -6.62 5.08 6.90
CA LYS A 47 -8.02 5.54 7.00
C LYS A 47 -8.11 7.06 7.05
N GLU A 48 -7.17 7.73 7.69
CA GLU A 48 -7.11 9.21 7.70
C GLU A 48 -6.71 9.78 6.34
N ILE A 49 -5.78 9.13 5.63
CA ILE A 49 -5.27 9.60 4.33
C ILE A 49 -6.26 9.35 3.19
N TYR A 50 -6.84 8.14 3.12
CA TYR A 50 -7.67 7.70 1.99
C TYR A 50 -9.18 7.74 2.28
N GLY A 51 -9.59 8.03 3.51
CA GLY A 51 -10.98 7.93 3.94
C GLY A 51 -11.35 6.50 4.34
N ALA A 52 -12.12 6.37 5.42
CA ALA A 52 -12.51 5.06 5.96
C ALA A 52 -13.38 4.24 4.99
N GLU A 53 -14.09 4.90 4.08
CA GLU A 53 -14.90 4.29 3.02
C GLU A 53 -14.06 3.54 1.98
N ASN A 54 -12.81 3.92 1.78
CA ASN A 54 -11.89 3.29 0.84
C ASN A 54 -11.09 2.14 1.46
N VAL A 55 -11.36 1.82 2.73
CA VAL A 55 -10.68 0.78 3.50
C VAL A 55 -11.67 -0.35 3.83
N THR A 56 -11.52 -1.48 3.15
CA THR A 56 -12.42 -2.64 3.29
C THR A 56 -11.70 -3.80 3.97
N PRO A 57 -12.21 -4.34 5.10
CA PRO A 57 -11.63 -5.54 5.71
C PRO A 57 -11.87 -6.77 4.82
N VAL A 58 -10.82 -7.53 4.55
CA VAL A 58 -10.84 -8.80 3.83
C VAL A 58 -11.02 -9.92 4.86
N LEU A 59 -12.20 -10.53 4.86
CA LEU A 59 -12.55 -11.54 5.85
C LEU A 59 -11.67 -12.79 5.74
N ARG A 60 -10.87 -13.02 6.78
CA ARG A 60 -10.11 -14.25 6.97
C ARG A 60 -10.88 -15.19 7.90
N PRO A 61 -11.26 -16.40 7.47
CA PRO A 61 -12.04 -17.34 8.30
C PRO A 61 -11.47 -17.57 9.70
N ASP A 62 -10.14 -17.60 9.79
CA ASP A 62 -9.36 -17.75 11.00
C ASP A 62 -9.35 -16.51 11.92
N LEU A 63 -9.77 -15.35 11.42
CA LEU A 63 -9.79 -14.06 12.12
C LEU A 63 -11.19 -13.42 12.17
N ARG A 64 -12.24 -14.14 11.75
CA ARG A 64 -13.62 -13.63 11.60
C ARG A 64 -14.22 -13.00 12.86
N TYR A 65 -13.69 -13.33 14.04
CA TYR A 65 -14.13 -12.77 15.31
C TYR A 65 -13.50 -11.41 15.64
N SER A 66 -12.52 -10.95 14.85
CA SER A 66 -11.89 -9.63 14.99
C SER A 66 -11.60 -9.03 13.61
N LEU A 67 -12.53 -8.19 13.13
CA LEU A 67 -12.39 -7.51 11.83
C LEU A 67 -11.18 -6.58 11.80
N GLU A 68 -10.83 -5.97 12.93
CA GLU A 68 -9.63 -5.13 13.05
C GLU A 68 -8.33 -5.92 12.89
N SER A 69 -8.38 -7.23 13.14
CA SER A 69 -7.26 -8.15 12.91
C SER A 69 -7.24 -8.73 11.50
N CYS A 70 -8.30 -8.53 10.70
CA CYS A 70 -8.32 -8.97 9.31
C CYS A 70 -7.44 -8.07 8.45
N PRO A 71 -6.86 -8.59 7.34
CA PRO A 71 -6.22 -7.74 6.35
C PRO A 71 -7.20 -6.68 5.83
N HIS A 72 -6.71 -5.48 5.57
CA HIS A 72 -7.51 -4.38 5.04
C HIS A 72 -7.07 -4.11 3.60
N LEU A 73 -8.02 -4.04 2.68
CA LEU A 73 -7.81 -3.61 1.30
C LEU A 73 -8.13 -2.13 1.20
N ILE A 74 -7.16 -1.34 0.76
CA ILE A 74 -7.25 0.11 0.62
C ILE A 74 -7.20 0.45 -0.87
N LEU A 75 -8.20 1.20 -1.36
CA LEU A 75 -8.17 1.75 -2.71
C LEU A 75 -7.18 2.92 -2.76
N LEU A 76 -6.11 2.78 -3.55
CA LEU A 76 -5.09 3.81 -3.72
C LEU A 76 -5.46 4.81 -4.81
N ALA A 77 -6.02 4.31 -5.92
CA ALA A 77 -6.44 5.15 -7.04
C ALA A 77 -7.36 4.38 -8.00
N VAL A 78 -8.31 5.10 -8.61
CA VAL A 78 -9.19 4.58 -9.68
C VAL A 78 -8.56 4.74 -11.06
N PRO A 79 -9.09 4.09 -12.12
CA PRO A 79 -8.60 4.32 -13.49
C PRO A 79 -8.54 5.82 -13.85
N GLY A 80 -7.39 6.26 -14.36
CA GLY A 80 -7.09 7.65 -14.71
C GLY A 80 -6.50 8.50 -13.58
N GLU A 81 -6.53 8.02 -12.33
CA GLU A 81 -6.00 8.74 -11.17
C GLU A 81 -4.53 8.38 -10.88
N VAL A 82 -3.77 9.32 -10.31
CA VAL A 82 -2.35 9.10 -9.99
C VAL A 82 -2.23 8.71 -8.53
N CYS A 83 -1.62 7.55 -8.25
CA CYS A 83 -1.29 7.15 -6.88
C CYS A 83 -0.25 8.08 -6.28
N SER A 84 -0.35 8.34 -4.97
CA SER A 84 0.63 9.12 -4.22
C SER A 84 2.01 8.47 -4.23
N THR A 85 3.01 9.22 -4.70
CA THR A 85 4.42 8.82 -4.70
C THR A 85 4.92 8.49 -3.30
N ALA A 86 4.50 9.25 -2.29
CA ALA A 86 4.89 9.00 -0.90
C ALA A 86 4.47 7.60 -0.44
N VAL A 87 3.23 7.20 -0.75
CA VAL A 87 2.70 5.89 -0.34
C VAL A 87 3.35 4.75 -1.12
N ILE A 88 3.53 4.89 -2.43
CA ILE A 88 4.22 3.87 -3.23
C ILE A 88 5.65 3.66 -2.72
N ASN A 89 6.37 4.75 -2.44
CA ASN A 89 7.72 4.67 -1.90
C ASN A 89 7.74 3.97 -0.54
N GLU A 90 6.78 4.27 0.34
CA GLU A 90 6.72 3.63 1.64
C GLU A 90 6.41 2.15 1.52
N VAL A 91 5.50 1.76 0.63
CA VAL A 91 5.21 0.34 0.33
C VAL A 91 6.45 -0.38 -0.18
N VAL A 92 7.20 0.22 -1.11
CA VAL A 92 8.44 -0.36 -1.67
C VAL A 92 9.53 -0.46 -0.60
N ARG A 93 9.69 0.57 0.24
CA ARG A 93 10.62 0.57 1.37
C ARG A 93 10.29 -0.54 2.37
N TYR A 94 9.02 -0.68 2.74
CA TYR A 94 8.60 -1.73 3.68
C TYR A 94 8.74 -3.13 3.08
N GLY A 95 8.35 -3.32 1.82
CA GLY A 95 8.50 -4.60 1.13
C GLY A 95 9.96 -5.04 0.97
N THR A 96 10.91 -4.09 0.85
CA THR A 96 12.35 -4.39 0.77
C THR A 96 13.00 -4.62 2.13
N TYR A 97 12.50 -3.98 3.19
CA TYR A 97 13.01 -4.11 4.56
C TYR A 97 12.67 -5.47 5.18
N GLU A 98 11.48 -6.01 4.91
CA GLU A 98 10.94 -7.19 5.57
C GLU A 98 11.24 -8.54 4.86
N ARG A 99 12.32 -8.62 4.05
CA ARG A 99 12.78 -9.79 3.25
C ARG A 99 12.18 -11.16 3.65
N GLY A 100 10.94 -11.43 3.24
CA GLY A 100 10.28 -12.72 3.47
C GLY A 100 8.82 -12.65 3.94
N ASN A 101 8.33 -11.52 4.42
CA ASN A 101 6.98 -11.44 4.97
C ASN A 101 6.21 -10.23 4.42
N ILE A 102 5.56 -10.38 3.26
CA ILE A 102 4.75 -9.35 2.59
C ILE A 102 3.72 -8.74 3.58
N ILE A 103 3.98 -7.54 4.10
CA ILE A 103 3.04 -6.73 4.93
C ILE A 103 2.00 -6.07 4.02
N SER A 104 2.44 -5.76 2.80
CA SER A 104 1.72 -5.00 1.81
C SER A 104 1.86 -5.62 0.44
N ALA A 105 0.75 -5.93 -0.21
CA ALA A 105 0.73 -6.31 -1.61
C ALA A 105 -0.07 -5.27 -2.40
N ILE A 106 0.49 -4.83 -3.52
CA ILE A 106 -0.22 -4.00 -4.47
C ILE A 106 -0.98 -4.92 -5.40
N PHE A 107 -2.31 -4.80 -5.39
CA PHE A 107 -3.19 -5.51 -6.29
C PHE A 107 -3.67 -4.56 -7.37
N VAL A 108 -3.73 -5.07 -8.59
CA VAL A 108 -4.25 -4.34 -9.73
C VAL A 108 -5.38 -5.17 -10.35
N GLY A 109 -6.52 -4.54 -10.59
CA GLY A 109 -7.75 -5.21 -11.03
C GLY A 109 -8.50 -4.45 -12.12
N TYR A 110 -9.23 -5.21 -12.95
CA TYR A 110 -10.07 -4.74 -14.06
C TYR A 110 -11.49 -4.40 -13.59
#